data_AF-A0A9D8UI48-F1
#
_entry.id   AF-A0A9D8UI48-F1
#
_cell.length_a   1.000
_cell.length_b   1.000
_cell.length_c   1.000
_cell.angle_alpha   90.00
_cell.angle_beta   90.00
_cell.angle_gamma   90.00
#
_symmetry.space_group_name_H-M   'P 1'
#
loop_
_entity.id
_entity.type
_entity.pdbx_description
1 polymer ?
#
loop_
_entity_poly.entity_id
_entity_poly.type
_entity_poly.pdbx_seq_one_letter_code
_entity_poly.pdbx_strand_id
1 'polypeptide(L)'
;MNVLAAKYSFLMVLFLTSNMLLASNFEDNAPGTDKPILEIADKFNEVRLGITNNTIYMTFSENVRLIANKSFQNRYEVDSQNFEDSEGNFIVGTASYLESNRLEYNFDDIKNIEFKNGKLNFQYKNKSSIGFEDIYSYSGTKAINNFYVEDLEAFIFTLTENLKS
;
A
#
# COMPACT_ATOMS: atom_id res chain seq x y z
N MET A 1 33.61 3.48 -55.78
CA MET A 1 33.57 4.23 -54.52
C MET A 1 32.34 3.78 -53.76
N ASN A 2 32.57 3.07 -52.64
CA ASN A 2 31.54 2.51 -51.77
C ASN A 2 31.20 3.47 -50.62
N VAL A 3 30.11 3.12 -49.93
CA VAL A 3 29.60 3.57 -48.62
C VAL A 3 28.52 4.66 -48.73
N LEU A 4 27.26 4.27 -48.88
CA LEU A 4 26.26 3.86 -47.86
C LEU A 4 25.75 4.99 -46.95
N ALA A 5 24.44 5.20 -47.11
CA ALA A 5 23.41 5.65 -46.19
C ALA A 5 23.77 5.75 -44.69
N ALA A 6 23.43 6.90 -44.10
CA ALA A 6 22.83 7.02 -42.76
C ALA A 6 22.54 8.49 -42.45
N LYS A 7 21.28 8.93 -42.59
CA LYS A 7 20.79 10.16 -41.93
C LYS A 7 19.34 9.99 -41.48
N TYR A 8 19.14 9.06 -40.55
CA TYR A 8 18.02 9.12 -39.61
C TYR A 8 18.61 9.25 -38.22
N SER A 9 18.92 10.49 -37.83
CA SER A 9 19.23 10.79 -36.43
C SER A 9 17.92 10.82 -35.66
N PHE A 10 17.71 9.72 -34.97
CA PHE A 10 16.75 9.49 -33.92
C PHE A 10 16.93 10.56 -32.82
N LEU A 11 16.03 11.55 -32.78
CA LEU A 11 15.99 12.58 -31.74
C LEU A 11 15.02 12.12 -30.64
N MET A 12 15.48 11.25 -29.76
CA MET A 12 14.82 10.93 -28.48
C MET A 12 15.58 11.69 -27.39
N VAL A 13 15.13 12.91 -27.09
CA VAL A 13 15.68 13.75 -26.03
C VAL A 13 14.72 13.72 -24.83
N LEU A 14 15.21 13.09 -23.77
CA LEU A 14 14.90 13.26 -22.34
C LEU A 14 13.54 13.92 -21.99
N PHE A 15 12.56 13.09 -21.57
CA PHE A 15 11.58 13.49 -20.57
C PHE A 15 12.20 13.29 -19.17
N LEU A 16 13.13 14.17 -18.80
CA LEU A 16 13.66 14.29 -17.44
C LEU A 16 13.52 15.74 -17.00
N THR A 17 12.29 16.15 -16.69
CA THR A 17 12.06 17.41 -15.98
C THR A 17 11.05 17.16 -14.86
N SER A 18 11.63 16.95 -13.67
CA SER A 18 11.17 17.47 -12.38
C SER A 18 9.70 17.23 -12.01
N ASN A 19 9.44 16.09 -11.37
CA ASN A 19 8.38 16.06 -10.36
C ASN A 19 8.85 16.93 -9.19
N MET A 20 8.31 18.15 -9.13
CA MET A 20 8.37 18.98 -7.93
C MET A 20 7.93 18.13 -6.73
N LEU A 21 8.78 18.10 -5.72
CA LEU A 21 8.49 17.68 -4.37
C LEU A 21 7.26 18.44 -3.86
N LEU A 22 6.08 17.85 -4.00
CA LEU A 22 5.09 17.93 -2.95
C LEU A 22 5.55 16.92 -1.90
N ALA A 23 6.36 17.40 -0.95
CA ALA A 23 6.45 16.76 0.34
C ALA A 23 5.02 16.79 0.92
N SER A 24 4.24 15.75 0.65
CA SER A 24 3.09 15.45 1.48
C SER A 24 3.62 15.31 2.88
N ASN A 25 2.95 15.95 3.83
CA ASN A 25 3.28 15.96 5.25
C ASN A 25 3.12 14.54 5.84
N PHE A 26 3.95 13.60 5.41
CA PHE A 26 4.27 12.40 6.16
C PHE A 26 5.15 12.87 7.32
N GLU A 27 4.55 13.58 8.28
CA GLU A 27 5.16 13.72 9.59
C GLU A 27 5.40 12.31 10.11
N ASP A 28 6.67 12.07 10.45
CA ASP A 28 7.26 10.86 11.00
C ASP A 28 6.60 10.51 12.34
N ASN A 29 5.36 10.06 12.28
CA ASN A 29 4.61 9.54 13.41
C ASN A 29 4.96 8.04 13.54
N ALA A 30 6.20 7.75 13.93
CA ALA A 30 6.71 6.39 14.10
C ALA A 30 5.85 5.57 15.09
N PRO A 31 5.69 4.25 14.86
CA PRO A 31 6.73 3.32 15.30
C PRO A 31 7.07 2.28 14.24
N GLY A 32 8.31 2.37 13.77
CA GLY A 32 9.05 1.41 12.99
C GLY A 32 10.47 1.97 12.93
N THR A 33 11.31 1.60 13.89
CA THR A 33 12.67 2.18 14.04
C THR A 33 13.62 1.78 12.91
N ASP A 34 13.17 0.89 12.04
CA ASP A 34 14.01 0.26 11.05
C ASP A 34 13.99 1.06 9.76
N LYS A 35 15.19 1.46 9.35
CA LYS A 35 15.42 2.17 8.09
C LYS A 35 14.83 1.34 6.94
N PRO A 36 14.01 1.94 6.06
CA PRO A 36 13.47 1.21 4.93
C PRO A 36 14.59 0.78 3.97
N ILE A 37 14.51 -0.47 3.53
CA ILE A 37 15.32 -1.02 2.45
C ILE A 37 14.85 -0.43 1.13
N LEU A 38 13.53 -0.39 0.95
CA LEU A 38 12.85 0.20 -0.21
C LEU A 38 11.53 0.81 0.27
N GLU A 39 11.19 1.96 -0.31
CA GLU A 39 9.89 2.58 -0.17
C GLU A 39 9.44 3.09 -1.54
N ILE A 40 8.21 2.78 -1.91
CA ILE A 40 7.56 3.24 -3.13
C ILE A 40 6.34 4.09 -2.77
N ALA A 41 6.06 5.12 -3.56
CA ALA A 41 4.88 5.97 -3.40
C ALA A 41 3.81 5.61 -4.44
N ASP A 42 2.54 5.79 -4.07
CA ASP A 42 1.45 5.65 -5.02
C ASP A 42 1.41 6.84 -6.00
N LYS A 43 0.59 6.72 -7.06
CA LYS A 43 0.44 7.74 -8.11
C LYS A 43 0.00 9.11 -7.59
N PHE A 44 -0.59 9.17 -6.40
CA PHE A 44 -1.11 10.38 -5.79
C PHE A 44 -0.23 10.90 -4.64
N ASN A 45 0.85 10.18 -4.28
CA ASN A 45 1.73 10.48 -3.16
C ASN A 45 1.00 10.64 -1.81
N GLU A 46 -0.11 9.90 -1.66
CA GLU A 46 -0.91 9.82 -0.44
C GLU A 46 -0.62 8.54 0.35
N VAL A 47 -0.07 7.52 -0.31
CA VAL A 47 0.23 6.22 0.29
C VAL A 47 1.63 5.79 -0.13
N ARG A 48 2.39 5.24 0.82
CA ARG A 48 3.69 4.63 0.57
C ARG A 48 3.68 3.21 1.06
N LEU A 49 4.30 2.33 0.29
CA LEU A 49 4.51 0.94 0.65
C LEU A 49 6.02 0.72 0.82
N GLY A 50 6.42 0.16 1.95
CA GLY A 50 7.82 0.00 2.28
C GLY A 50 8.17 -1.35 2.88
N ILE A 51 9.45 -1.68 2.76
CA ILE A 51 10.07 -2.91 3.23
C ILE A 51 11.17 -2.53 4.21
N THR A 52 11.18 -3.13 5.38
CA THR A 52 12.30 -3.12 6.32
C THR A 52 12.97 -4.49 6.34
N ASN A 53 13.93 -4.71 7.25
CA ASN A 53 14.56 -6.02 7.43
C ASN A 53 13.57 -7.09 7.91
N ASN A 54 12.52 -6.69 8.63
CA ASN A 54 11.66 -7.63 9.36
C ASN A 54 10.17 -7.44 9.05
N THR A 55 9.80 -6.32 8.43
CA THR A 55 8.41 -5.91 8.28
C THR A 55 8.11 -5.34 6.90
N ILE A 56 6.84 -5.40 6.54
CA ILE A 56 6.26 -4.62 5.45
C ILE A 56 5.32 -3.62 6.08
N TYR A 57 5.35 -2.40 5.59
CA TYR A 57 4.47 -1.37 6.07
C TYR A 57 3.81 -0.61 4.93
N MET A 58 2.67 -0.03 5.25
CA MET A 58 1.99 0.97 4.45
C MET A 58 1.83 2.21 5.32
N THR A 59 2.42 3.33 4.90
CA THR A 59 2.11 4.64 5.47
C THR A 59 1.13 5.36 4.55
N PHE A 60 0.26 6.16 5.14
CA PHE A 60 -0.77 6.87 4.39
C PHE A 60 -1.04 8.24 5.02
N SER A 61 -1.56 9.16 4.22
CA SER A 61 -1.93 10.49 4.71
C SER A 61 -3.04 10.42 5.76
N GLU A 62 -3.14 11.45 6.60
CA GLU A 62 -4.22 11.55 7.58
C GLU A 62 -5.60 11.48 6.90
N ASN A 63 -5.75 12.08 5.73
CA ASN A 63 -7.00 12.03 4.97
C ASN A 63 -7.38 10.59 4.59
N VAL A 64 -6.42 9.80 4.10
CA VAL A 64 -6.64 8.38 3.79
C VAL A 64 -7.02 7.60 5.05
N ARG A 65 -6.37 7.87 6.19
CA ARG A 65 -6.74 7.26 7.49
C ARG A 65 -8.18 7.58 7.87
N LEU A 66 -8.58 8.86 7.81
CA LEU A 66 -9.93 9.30 8.17
C LEU A 66 -10.99 8.63 7.28
N ILE A 67 -10.73 8.52 5.98
CA ILE A 67 -11.61 7.86 5.02
C ILE A 67 -11.73 6.36 5.31
N ALA A 68 -10.60 5.68 5.53
CA ALA A 68 -10.58 4.25 5.87
C ALA A 68 -11.37 3.99 7.16
N ASN A 69 -11.13 4.79 8.20
CA ASN A 69 -11.82 4.66 9.47
C ASN A 69 -13.33 4.92 9.38
N LYS A 70 -13.74 5.91 8.59
CA LYS A 70 -15.16 6.13 8.30
C LYS A 70 -15.77 4.95 7.55
N SER A 71 -15.04 4.35 6.61
CA SER A 71 -15.48 3.14 5.92
C SER A 71 -15.66 1.98 6.90
N PHE A 72 -14.76 1.80 7.86
CA PHE A 72 -14.85 0.75 8.88
C PHE A 72 -16.05 0.95 9.79
N GLN A 73 -16.30 2.18 10.24
CA GLN A 73 -17.48 2.53 11.03
C GLN A 73 -18.77 2.25 10.26
N ASN A 74 -18.88 2.68 9.00
CA ASN A 74 -20.06 2.43 8.19
C ASN A 74 -20.33 0.93 7.98
N ARG A 75 -19.28 0.12 7.72
CA ARG A 75 -19.42 -1.34 7.59
C ARG A 75 -19.90 -1.94 8.90
N TYR A 76 -19.29 -1.53 10.01
CA TYR A 76 -19.70 -1.98 11.33
C TYR A 76 -21.15 -1.63 11.67
N GLU A 77 -21.60 -0.40 11.37
CA GLU A 77 -23.00 0.00 11.57
C GLU A 77 -23.97 -0.88 10.76
N VAL A 78 -23.64 -1.13 9.49
CA VAL A 78 -24.45 -2.02 8.63
C VAL A 78 -24.46 -3.45 9.16
N ASP A 79 -23.29 -3.99 9.51
CA ASP A 79 -23.19 -5.36 10.05
C ASP A 79 -23.97 -5.48 11.36
N SER A 80 -23.83 -4.50 12.25
CA SER A 80 -24.54 -4.44 13.52
C SER A 80 -26.06 -4.57 13.32
N GLN A 81 -26.64 -3.81 12.38
CA GLN A 81 -28.08 -3.86 12.09
C GLN A 81 -28.58 -5.22 11.59
N ASN A 82 -27.68 -6.10 11.15
CA ASN A 82 -28.01 -7.41 10.58
C ASN A 82 -27.73 -8.59 11.53
N PHE A 83 -27.16 -8.35 12.73
CA PHE A 83 -26.84 -9.40 13.70
C PHE A 83 -27.69 -9.28 14.98
N GLU A 84 -28.89 -9.86 14.91
CA GLU A 84 -29.68 -10.24 16.09
C GLU A 84 -29.40 -11.72 16.40
N ASP A 85 -29.11 -12.06 17.66
CA ASP A 85 -29.06 -13.47 18.06
C ASP A 85 -30.47 -14.10 18.03
N SER A 86 -30.55 -15.42 18.18
CA SER A 86 -31.82 -16.16 18.18
C SER A 86 -32.79 -15.78 19.32
N GLU A 87 -32.36 -14.96 20.28
CA GLU A 87 -33.16 -14.41 21.38
C GLU A 87 -33.42 -12.90 21.23
N GLY A 88 -32.96 -12.26 20.15
CA GLY A 88 -33.07 -10.82 19.90
C GLY A 88 -32.04 -9.96 20.65
N ASN A 89 -31.01 -10.56 21.25
CA ASN A 89 -29.91 -9.82 21.86
C ASN A 89 -28.83 -9.53 20.83
N PHE A 90 -28.28 -8.33 20.92
CA PHE A 90 -27.32 -7.81 19.97
C PHE A 90 -25.90 -8.11 20.45
N ILE A 91 -25.15 -8.92 19.69
CA ILE A 91 -23.75 -9.21 20.01
C ILE A 91 -22.88 -8.10 19.40
N VAL A 92 -22.77 -6.99 20.12
CA VAL A 92 -22.00 -5.81 19.68
C VAL A 92 -20.50 -6.10 19.86
N GLY A 93 -19.80 -6.52 18.80
CA GLY A 93 -18.33 -6.46 18.75
C GLY A 93 -17.84 -5.01 18.71
N THR A 94 -16.54 -4.73 18.82
CA THR A 94 -16.01 -3.37 18.64
C THR A 94 -15.59 -3.11 17.19
N ALA A 95 -15.93 -1.94 16.64
CA ALA A 95 -15.47 -1.53 15.31
C ALA A 95 -13.94 -1.45 15.26
N SER A 96 -13.35 -1.95 14.18
CA SER A 96 -11.91 -1.81 13.94
C SER A 96 -11.56 -0.40 13.46
N TYR A 97 -10.41 0.12 13.89
CA TYR A 97 -9.96 1.47 13.58
C TYR A 97 -8.43 1.52 13.47
N LEU A 98 -7.91 2.35 12.56
CA LEU A 98 -6.50 2.66 12.42
C LEU A 98 -6.10 3.76 13.39
N GLU A 99 -5.35 3.40 14.43
CA GLU A 99 -4.88 4.33 15.45
C GLU A 99 -3.82 5.32 14.90
N SER A 100 -3.04 4.89 13.91
CA SER A 100 -1.96 5.68 13.32
C SER A 100 -2.05 5.77 11.79
N ASN A 101 -1.21 6.61 11.20
CA ASN A 101 -1.03 6.75 9.75
C ASN A 101 -0.13 5.64 9.15
N ARG A 102 0.13 4.57 9.90
CA ARG A 102 0.98 3.45 9.53
C ARG A 102 0.30 2.13 9.88
N LEU A 103 0.28 1.22 8.90
CA LEU A 103 -0.09 -0.18 9.09
C LEU A 103 1.16 -1.02 8.81
N GLU A 104 1.50 -1.92 9.71
CA GLU A 104 2.74 -2.69 9.65
C GLU A 104 2.48 -4.16 9.98
N TYR A 105 3.17 -5.05 9.26
CA TYR A 105 3.10 -6.50 9.42
C TYR A 105 4.51 -7.07 9.44
N ASN A 106 4.81 -7.93 10.42
CA ASN A 106 6.02 -8.74 10.38
C ASN A 106 5.96 -9.72 9.22
N PHE A 107 7.10 -10.04 8.63
CA PHE A 107 7.17 -11.07 7.58
C PHE A 107 6.65 -12.42 8.07
N ASP A 108 6.84 -12.75 9.35
CA ASP A 108 6.34 -14.00 9.94
C ASP A 108 4.81 -14.11 9.90
N ASP A 109 4.10 -12.98 9.98
CA ASP A 109 2.64 -12.91 9.92
C ASP A 109 2.11 -12.95 8.47
N ILE A 110 2.98 -12.81 7.49
CA ILE A 110 2.66 -12.90 6.07
C ILE A 110 2.90 -14.34 5.60
N LYS A 111 1.89 -14.93 4.96
CA LYS A 111 1.97 -16.26 4.38
C LYS A 111 2.58 -16.21 2.99
N ASN A 112 2.10 -15.30 2.16
CA ASN A 112 2.53 -15.14 0.77
C ASN A 112 2.19 -13.74 0.28
N ILE A 113 2.97 -13.26 -0.69
CA ILE A 113 2.68 -12.03 -1.43
C ILE A 113 2.78 -12.36 -2.91
N GLU A 114 1.65 -12.25 -3.61
CA GLU A 114 1.56 -12.56 -5.03
C GLU A 114 1.46 -11.29 -5.85
N PHE A 115 2.32 -11.17 -6.85
CA PHE A 115 2.20 -10.14 -7.87
C PHE A 115 1.65 -10.74 -9.16
N LYS A 116 0.44 -10.32 -9.52
CA LYS A 116 -0.26 -10.82 -10.70
C LYS A 116 -1.08 -9.72 -11.34
N ASN A 117 -0.96 -9.59 -12.66
CA ASN A 117 -1.69 -8.59 -13.45
C ASN A 117 -1.50 -7.15 -12.92
N GLY A 118 -0.28 -6.79 -12.53
CA GLY A 118 0.02 -5.44 -12.01
C GLY A 118 -0.57 -5.15 -10.63
N LYS A 119 -0.90 -6.18 -9.83
CA LYS A 119 -1.49 -6.03 -8.50
C LYS A 119 -0.78 -6.92 -7.48
N LEU A 120 -0.62 -6.38 -6.28
CA LEU A 120 -0.18 -7.13 -5.11
C LEU A 120 -1.37 -7.74 -4.38
N ASN A 121 -1.26 -9.02 -4.02
CA ASN A 121 -2.20 -9.71 -3.17
C ASN A 121 -1.46 -10.28 -1.96
N PHE A 122 -1.83 -9.83 -0.77
CA PHE A 122 -1.27 -10.29 0.48
C PHE A 122 -2.12 -11.42 1.05
N GLN A 123 -1.47 -12.52 1.40
CA GLN A 123 -2.05 -13.60 2.19
C GLN A 123 -1.37 -13.60 3.54
N TYR A 124 -2.15 -13.58 4.62
CA TYR A 124 -1.64 -13.50 5.98
C TYR A 124 -1.78 -14.87 6.66
N LYS A 125 -0.82 -15.21 7.52
CA LYS A 125 -0.97 -16.30 8.50
C LYS A 125 -1.82 -15.81 9.66
N ASN A 126 -1.45 -14.65 10.19
CA ASN A 126 -2.15 -13.95 11.26
C ASN A 126 -2.53 -12.56 10.76
N LYS A 127 -3.73 -12.42 10.18
CA LYS A 127 -4.23 -11.10 9.80
C LYS A 127 -4.68 -10.38 11.07
N SER A 128 -4.28 -9.13 11.26
CA SER A 128 -4.98 -8.27 12.23
C SER A 128 -6.40 -7.99 11.71
N SER A 129 -7.18 -7.19 12.42
CA SER A 129 -8.52 -6.84 11.93
C SER A 129 -8.50 -6.01 10.62
N ILE A 130 -7.37 -5.39 10.26
CA ILE A 130 -7.25 -4.50 9.10
C ILE A 130 -6.02 -4.87 8.26
N GLY A 131 -6.22 -5.24 6.98
CA GLY A 131 -5.15 -5.52 6.02
C GLY A 131 -4.84 -4.34 5.09
N PHE A 132 -3.75 -4.46 4.34
CA PHE A 132 -3.38 -3.47 3.31
C PHE A 132 -4.48 -3.29 2.24
N GLU A 133 -5.21 -4.36 1.94
CA GLU A 133 -6.32 -4.38 0.98
C GLU A 133 -7.61 -3.72 1.49
N ASP A 134 -7.66 -3.36 2.77
CA ASP A 134 -8.77 -2.67 3.43
C ASP A 134 -8.59 -1.15 3.43
N ILE A 135 -7.45 -0.64 2.99
CA ILE A 135 -7.17 0.79 2.86
C ILE A 135 -7.69 1.30 1.53
N TYR A 136 -8.55 2.32 1.58
CA TYR A 136 -9.14 2.98 0.40
C TYR A 136 -8.56 4.38 0.22
N SER A 137 -8.21 4.73 -1.02
CA SER A 137 -7.80 6.09 -1.39
C SER A 137 -9.00 7.03 -1.46
N TYR A 138 -8.74 8.33 -1.60
CA TYR A 138 -9.78 9.35 -1.78
C TYR A 138 -10.75 9.07 -2.93
N SER A 139 -10.26 8.42 -3.99
CA SER A 139 -11.07 7.99 -5.15
C SER A 139 -12.03 6.83 -4.88
N GLY A 140 -12.04 6.26 -3.67
CA GLY A 140 -12.84 5.08 -3.32
C GLY A 140 -12.31 3.77 -3.90
N THR A 141 -11.10 3.78 -4.48
CA THR A 141 -10.40 2.57 -4.91
C THR A 141 -9.47 2.07 -3.80
N LYS A 142 -9.13 0.78 -3.81
CA LYS A 142 -8.14 0.26 -2.85
C LYS A 142 -6.78 0.91 -3.11
N ALA A 143 -6.17 1.46 -2.06
CA ALA A 143 -4.91 2.19 -2.14
C ALA A 143 -3.79 1.33 -2.75
N ILE A 144 -3.75 0.04 -2.43
CA ILE A 144 -2.75 -0.91 -2.95
C ILE A 144 -2.77 -1.06 -4.49
N ASN A 145 -3.84 -0.62 -5.16
CA ASN A 145 -3.96 -0.67 -6.62
C ASN A 145 -3.49 0.62 -7.33
N ASN A 146 -3.10 1.65 -6.58
CA ASN A 146 -2.79 2.98 -7.14
C ASN A 146 -1.29 3.18 -7.41
N PHE A 147 -0.46 2.15 -7.28
CA PHE A 147 0.98 2.23 -7.56
C PHE A 147 1.28 2.11 -9.07
N TYR A 148 2.48 2.55 -9.47
CA TYR A 148 3.03 2.23 -10.79
C TYR A 148 3.45 0.75 -10.84
N VAL A 149 3.29 0.11 -11.99
CA VAL A 149 3.54 -1.34 -12.12
C VAL A 149 5.04 -1.62 -11.91
N GLU A 150 5.88 -0.75 -12.44
CA GLU A 150 7.34 -0.79 -12.36
C GLU A 150 7.82 -0.72 -10.91
N ASP A 151 7.19 0.12 -10.09
CA ASP A 151 7.48 0.23 -8.66
C ASP A 151 7.08 -1.03 -7.90
N LEU A 152 5.93 -1.63 -8.24
CA LEU A 152 5.48 -2.89 -7.66
C LEU A 152 6.40 -4.06 -8.03
N GLU A 153 6.94 -4.08 -9.25
CA GLU A 153 7.93 -5.04 -9.70
C GLU A 153 9.24 -4.91 -8.90
N ALA A 154 9.74 -3.67 -8.75
CA ALA A 154 10.91 -3.38 -7.93
C ALA A 154 10.70 -3.78 -6.46
N PHE A 155 9.49 -3.54 -5.94
CA PHE A 155 9.09 -3.92 -4.59
C PHE A 155 9.17 -5.43 -4.38
N ILE A 156 8.58 -6.22 -5.27
CA ILE A 156 8.58 -7.68 -5.17
C ILE A 156 9.96 -8.28 -5.39
N PHE A 157 10.73 -7.73 -6.33
CA PHE A 157 12.10 -8.15 -6.55
C PHE A 157 12.93 -7.98 -5.27
N THR A 158 12.85 -6.79 -4.65
CA THR A 158 13.56 -6.48 -3.40
C THR A 158 13.09 -7.37 -2.26
N LEU A 159 11.78 -7.57 -2.11
CA LEU A 159 11.21 -8.44 -1.09
C LEU A 159 11.72 -9.88 -1.22
N THR A 160 11.72 -10.41 -2.43
CA THR A 160 12.13 -11.80 -2.70
C THR A 160 13.60 -12.03 -2.40
N GLU A 161 14.46 -11.05 -2.65
CA GLU A 161 15.89 -11.16 -2.36
C GLU A 161 16.18 -11.08 -0.85
N ASN A 162 15.45 -10.24 -0.10
CA ASN A 162 15.61 -10.13 1.36
C ASN A 162 15.01 -11.29 2.14
N LEU A 163 14.00 -11.99 1.60
CA LEU A 163 13.43 -13.18 2.24
C LEU A 163 14.26 -14.46 2.02
N LYS A 164 15.24 -14.45 1.12
CA LYS A 164 16.14 -15.59 0.86
C LYS A 164 17.45 -15.54 1.66
N SER A 165 17.84 -14.37 2.16
CA SER A 165 19.08 -14.12 2.92
C SER A 165 18.91 -14.45 4.40
#